data_AF-A0A7C4ZC74-F1
#
_entry.id   AF-A0A7C4ZC74-F1
#
_cell.length_a   1.000
_cell.length_b   1.000
_cell.length_c   1.000
_cell.angle_alpha   90.00
_cell.angle_beta   90.00
_cell.angle_gamma   90.00
#
_symmetry.space_group_name_H-M   'P 1'
#
loop_
_entity.id
_entity.type
_entity.pdbx_description
1 polymer ?
#
loop_
_entity_poly.entity_id
_entity_poly.type
_entity_poly.pdbx_seq_one_letter_code
_entity_poly.pdbx_strand_id
1 'polypeptide(L)' 'MMSFEVRERDLLARIGRLKTKSGVVETPLLFPVVNPAIQPIPPKKIMTEFGLDALITNAYII' A
#
# COMPACT_ATOMS: atom_id res chain seq x y z
N MET A 1 -5.93 -12.63 -11.28
CA MET A 1 -5.43 -13.52 -10.21
C MET A 1 -4.51 -12.70 -9.32
N MET A 2 -4.56 -12.86 -7.99
CA MET A 2 -3.58 -12.24 -7.11
C MET A 2 -2.31 -13.09 -7.13
N SER A 3 -1.13 -12.47 -7.19
CA SER A 3 0.14 -13.20 -7.18
C SER A 3 1.22 -12.40 -6.46
N PHE A 4 2.10 -13.10 -5.76
CA PHE A 4 3.27 -12.51 -5.13
C PHE A 4 4.53 -13.23 -5.62
N GLU A 5 5.56 -12.46 -5.96
CA GLU A 5 6.86 -12.97 -6.38
C GLU A 5 7.99 -12.23 -5.66
N VAL A 6 9.05 -12.94 -5.27
CA VAL A 6 10.24 -12.32 -4.68
C VAL A 6 11.18 -11.90 -5.80
N ARG A 7 11.62 -10.64 -5.78
CA ARG A 7 12.50 -10.02 -6.78
C ARG A 7 13.96 -10.02 -6.33
N GLU A 8 14.21 -9.59 -5.09
CA GLU A 8 15.56 -9.52 -4.51
C GLU A 8 15.53 -10.02 -3.07
N ARG A 9 16.71 -10.44 -2.57
CA ARG A 9 16.87 -10.96 -1.20
C ARG A 9 18.21 -10.52 -0.63
N ASP A 10 18.20 -10.19 0.65
CA ASP A 10 19.40 -10.02 1.48
C ASP A 10 19.14 -10.68 2.84
N LEU A 11 19.87 -11.77 3.15
CA LEU A 11 19.56 -12.69 4.26
C LEU A 11 18.09 -13.14 4.26
N LEU A 12 17.30 -12.68 5.23
CA LEU A 12 15.85 -12.95 5.34
C LEU A 12 14.97 -11.83 4.78
N ALA A 13 15.55 -10.66 4.46
CA ALA A 13 14.84 -9.55 3.85
C ALA A 13 14.48 -9.87 2.40
N ARG A 14 13.34 -9.35 1.94
CA ARG A 14 12.81 -9.61 0.59
C ARG A 14 12.23 -8.34 0.00
N ILE A 15 12.66 -8.02 -1.20
CA ILE A 15 11.91 -7.16 -2.10
C ILE A 15 11.01 -8.06 -2.93
N GLY A 16 9.71 -7.77 -2.94
CA GLY A 16 8.72 -8.59 -3.63
C GLY A 16 7.74 -7.75 -4.43
N ARG A 17 7.22 -8.32 -5.53
CA ARG A 17 6.20 -7.69 -6.36
C ARG A 17 4.85 -8.37 -6.08
N LEU A 18 3.89 -7.60 -5.57
CA LEU A 18 2.52 -8.02 -5.33
C LEU A 18 1.62 -7.50 -6.44
N LYS A 19 1.02 -8.40 -7.21
CA LYS A 19 0.01 -8.07 -8.22
C LYS A 19 -1.39 -8.30 -7.64
N THR A 20 -2.20 -7.27 -7.67
CA THR A 20 -3.61 -7.29 -7.25
C THR A 20 -4.52 -6.97 -8.44
N LYS A 21 -5.84 -6.97 -8.24
CA LYS A 21 -6.78 -6.53 -9.28
C LYS A 21 -6.63 -5.04 -9.59
N SER A 22 -6.20 -4.23 -8.62
CA SER A 22 -6.15 -2.78 -8.71
C SER A 22 -4.79 -2.24 -9.16
N GLY A 23 -3.79 -3.11 -9.31
CA GLY A 23 -2.44 -2.69 -9.71
C GLY A 23 -1.35 -3.59 -9.15
N VAL A 24 -0.11 -3.16 -9.36
CA VAL A 24 1.11 -3.85 -8.92
C VAL A 24 1.86 -2.94 -7.96
N VAL A 25 2.28 -3.50 -6.82
CA VAL A 25 3.06 -2.76 -5.81
C VAL A 25 4.31 -3.55 -5.42
N GLU A 26 5.32 -2.84 -4.94
CA GLU A 26 6.55 -3.41 -4.39
C GLU A 26 6.45 -3.53 -2.86
N THR A 27 7.06 -4.57 -2.30
CA THR A 27 7.18 -4.80 -0.85
C THR A 27 8.65 -4.70 -0.45
N PRO A 28 8.98 -4.21 0.76
CA PRO A 28 8.06 -3.85 1.85
C PRO A 28 7.24 -2.59 1.56
N LEU A 29 5.96 -2.60 1.90
CA LEU A 29 5.00 -1.54 1.62
C LEU A 29 4.32 -1.07 2.91
N LEU A 30 4.15 0.24 3.05
CA LEU A 30 3.37 0.84 4.13
C LEU A 30 1.96 1.17 3.63
N PHE A 31 0.96 0.92 4.48
CA PHE A 31 -0.44 1.26 4.22
C PHE A 31 -0.92 2.27 5.27
N PRO A 32 -0.90 3.58 4.97
CA PRO A 32 -1.49 4.58 5.84
C PRO A 32 -2.97 4.30 6.06
N VAL A 33 -3.40 4.42 7.32
CA VAL A 33 -4.81 4.28 7.69
C VAL A 33 -5.53 5.59 7.39
N VAL A 34 -6.59 5.51 6.58
CA VAL A 34 -7.48 6.64 6.27
C VAL A 34 -8.80 6.42 7.00
N ASN A 35 -9.18 7.39 7.84
CA ASN A 35 -10.54 7.46 8.37
C ASN A 35 -11.41 8.25 7.36
N PRO A 36 -12.51 7.68 6.83
CA PRO A 36 -13.33 8.36 5.83
C PRO A 36 -14.02 9.62 6.37
N ALA A 37 -14.34 9.68 7.67
CA ALA A 37 -15.01 10.80 8.30
C ALA A 37 -14.07 11.95 8.71
N ILE A 38 -12.80 11.64 9.01
CA ILE A 38 -11.82 12.63 9.48
C ILE A 38 -10.50 12.39 8.72
N GLN A 39 -10.15 13.31 7.83
CA GLN A 39 -8.95 13.22 6.97
C GLN A 39 -8.02 14.43 7.17
N PRO A 40 -7.20 14.48 8.25
CA PRO A 40 -6.27 15.58 8.49
C PRO A 40 -5.21 15.70 7.38
N ILE A 41 -4.88 14.57 6.76
CA ILE A 41 -4.07 14.48 5.55
C ILE A 41 -4.94 13.84 4.47
N PRO A 42 -5.25 14.56 3.38
CA PRO A 42 -6.04 13.99 2.27
C PRO A 42 -5.32 12.78 1.64
N PRO A 43 -6.03 11.71 1.24
CA PRO A 43 -5.42 10.54 0.58
C PRO A 43 -4.60 10.89 -0.66
N LYS A 44 -5.03 11.90 -1.44
CA LYS A 44 -4.26 12.37 -2.60
C LYS A 44 -2.88 12.91 -2.21
N LYS A 45 -2.78 13.61 -1.06
CA LYS A 45 -1.52 14.14 -0.54
C LYS A 45 -0.58 13.01 -0.12
N ILE A 46 -1.12 11.95 0.49
CA ILE A 46 -0.40 10.71 0.82
C ILE A 46 0.31 10.14 -0.42
N MET A 47 -0.41 10.05 -1.54
CA MET A 47 0.15 9.55 -2.80
C MET A 47 1.19 10.52 -3.41
N THR A 48 0.83 11.80 -3.56
CA THR A 48 1.66 12.73 -4.35
C THR A 48 2.87 13.29 -3.60
N GLU A 49 2.80 13.43 -2.28
CA GLU A 49 3.90 14.03 -1.49
C GLU A 49 4.73 13.00 -0.73
N PHE A 50 4.15 11.87 -0.32
CA PHE A 50 4.86 10.83 0.43
C PHE A 50 5.22 9.60 -0.41
N GLY A 51 4.74 9.52 -1.66
CA GLY A 51 5.04 8.39 -2.56
C GLY A 51 4.47 7.05 -2.08
N LEU A 52 3.36 7.09 -1.32
CA LEU A 52 2.70 5.88 -0.82
C LEU A 52 1.49 5.55 -1.69
N ASP A 53 1.67 4.57 -2.57
CA ASP A 53 0.69 4.19 -3.60
C ASP A 53 -0.44 3.26 -3.10
N ALA A 54 -0.44 2.94 -1.81
CA ALA A 54 -1.46 2.11 -1.19
C ALA A 54 -1.89 2.67 0.17
N LEU A 55 -3.16 2.44 0.51
CA LEU A 55 -3.76 2.86 1.77
C LEU A 55 -4.72 1.78 2.27
N ILE A 56 -5.15 1.91 3.52
CA ILE A 56 -6.17 1.05 4.11
C ILE A 56 -7.20 1.90 4.85
N THR A 57 -8.46 1.44 4.87
CA THR A 57 -9.55 2.07 5.62
C THR A 57 -10.36 0.99 6.33
N ASN A 58 -11.05 1.37 7.40
CA ASN A 58 -12.00 0.48 8.05
C ASN A 58 -13.35 0.55 7.34
N ALA A 59 -13.71 -0.53 6.65
CA ALA A 59 -14.97 -0.62 5.91
C ALA A 59 -16.23 -0.58 6.80
N TYR A 60 -16.13 -0.87 8.10
CA TYR A 60 -17.29 -0.78 9.02
C TYR A 60 -17.73 0.66 9.31
N ILE A 61 -16.85 1.64 9.08
CA ILE A 61 -17.12 3.07 9.31
C ILE A 61 -17.79 3.71 8.08
N ILE A 62 -17.83 3.00 6.93
CA ILE A 62 -18.44 3.43 5.67
C ILE A 62 -19.82 2.80 5.57
#